data_AF-A0A928NUM8-F1
#
_entry.id   AF-A0A928NUM8-F1
#
_cell.length_a   1.000
_cell.length_b   1.000
_cell.length_c   1.000
_cell.angle_alpha   90.00
_cell.angle_beta   90.00
_cell.angle_gamma   90.00
#
_symmetry.space_group_name_H-M   'P 1'
#
loop_
_entity.id
_entity.type
_entity.pdbx_description
1 polymer ?
#
loop_
_entity_poly.entity_id
_entity_poly.type
_entity_poly.pdbx_seq_one_letter_code
_entity_poly.pdbx_strand_id
1 'polypeptide(L)' 'MAKKNSAFDQMKYEVANELGVQLNHGYNGDKTSRENGSIGGRITQKVFEQYAKNNKNK' A
#
# COMPACT_ATOMS: atom_id res chain seq x y z
N MET A 1 -2.87 23.11 -0.69
CA MET A 1 -2.79 22.00 0.28
C MET A 1 -3.69 20.86 -0.20
N ALA A 2 -3.14 19.89 -0.93
CA ALA A 2 -3.93 18.80 -1.49
C ALA A 2 -4.20 17.71 -0.43
N LYS A 3 -5.37 17.78 0.21
CA LYS A 3 -5.93 16.73 1.06
C LYS A 3 -6.50 15.63 0.15
N LYS A 4 -5.72 14.62 -0.23
CA LYS A 4 -6.27 13.49 -1.03
C LYS A 4 -5.62 12.10 -0.90
N ASN A 5 -4.75 11.85 0.08
CA ASN A 5 -4.06 10.57 0.19
C ASN A 5 -4.18 9.84 1.54
N SER A 6 -5.03 10.25 2.50
CA SER A 6 -4.97 9.66 3.85
C SER A 6 -5.20 8.14 3.86
N ALA A 7 -6.20 7.63 3.14
CA ALA A 7 -6.50 6.20 3.14
C ALA A 7 -5.45 5.37 2.39
N PHE A 8 -4.95 5.88 1.26
CA PHE A 8 -3.94 5.17 0.47
C PHE A 8 -2.55 5.24 1.14
N ASP A 9 -2.17 6.38 1.71
CA ASP A 9 -0.93 6.50 2.47
C ASP A 9 -0.98 5.62 3.71
N GLN A 10 -2.10 5.57 4.44
CA GLN A 10 -2.29 4.64 5.55
C GLN A 10 -2.10 3.18 5.11
N MET A 11 -2.72 2.78 4.00
CA MET A 11 -2.58 1.42 3.46
C MET A 11 -1.12 1.10 3.10
N LYS A 12 -0.38 2.07 2.54
CA LYS A 12 1.03 1.90 2.21
C LYS A 12 1.87 1.60 3.46
N TYR A 13 1.68 2.36 4.54
CA TYR A 13 2.39 2.14 5.80
C TYR A 13 1.94 0.85 6.50
N GLU A 14 0.65 0.52 6.45
CA GLU A 14 0.12 -0.74 6.99
C GLU A 14 0.73 -1.95 6.28
N VAL A 15 0.72 -1.96 4.94
CA VAL A 15 1.30 -3.04 4.14
C VAL A 15 2.81 -3.15 4.36
N ALA A 16 3.50 -2.03 4.47
CA ALA A 16 4.93 -2.03 4.77
C ALA A 16 5.23 -2.66 6.14
N ASN A 17 4.44 -2.31 7.16
CA ASN A 17 4.53 -2.92 8.48
C ASN A 17 4.21 -4.43 8.45
N GLU A 18 3.19 -4.86 7.71
CA GLU A 18 2.87 -6.29 7.53
C GLU A 18 4.03 -7.08 6.92
N LEU A 19 4.77 -6.45 5.99
CA LEU A 19 5.90 -7.06 5.31
C LEU A 19 7.23 -6.88 6.07
N GLY A 20 7.22 -6.20 7.23
CA GLY A 20 8.42 -5.91 8.01
C GLY A 20 9.37 -4.91 7.34
N VAL A 21 8.90 -4.17 6.34
CA VAL A 21 9.69 -3.17 5.60
C VAL A 21 9.41 -1.79 6.20
N GLN A 22 10.42 -1.12 6.73
CA GLN A 22 10.26 0.27 7.16
C GLN A 22 10.19 1.19 5.95
N LEU A 23 9.10 1.95 5.79
CA LEU A 23 9.02 3.03 4.80
C LEU A 23 9.32 4.39 5.43
N ASN A 24 10.15 5.16 4.74
CA ASN A 24 10.40 6.56 5.05
C ASN A 24 9.30 7.44 4.44
N HIS A 25 8.99 8.56 5.09
CA HIS A 25 8.06 9.56 4.53
C HIS A 25 8.60 10.29 3.29
N GLY A 26 9.84 10.03 2.89
CA GLY A 26 10.49 10.60 1.72
C GLY A 26 10.94 9.53 0.73
N TYR A 27 12.23 9.52 0.42
CA TYR A 27 12.82 8.57 -0.51
C TYR A 27 12.89 7.16 0.08
N ASN A 28 12.50 6.17 -0.74
CA ASN A 28 12.54 4.73 -0.40
C ASN A 28 13.28 3.92 -1.48
N GLY A 29 14.03 4.58 -2.37
CA GLY A 29 14.78 3.92 -3.45
C GLY A 29 16.08 3.27 -2.98
N ASP A 30 16.46 3.47 -1.71
CA ASP A 30 17.51 2.73 -1.00
C ASP A 30 17.12 1.28 -0.71
N LYS A 31 15.82 0.96 -0.74
CA LYS A 31 15.30 -0.39 -0.50
C LYS A 31 15.46 -1.27 -1.72
N THR A 32 15.50 -2.57 -1.49
CA THR A 32 15.61 -3.50 -2.62
C THR A 32 14.37 -3.39 -3.52
N SER A 33 14.56 -3.56 -4.82
CA SER A 33 13.45 -3.57 -5.78
C SER A 33 12.40 -4.64 -5.42
N ARG A 34 12.84 -5.73 -4.77
CA ARG A 34 11.96 -6.78 -4.25
C ARG A 34 11.03 -6.25 -3.17
N GLU A 35 11.54 -5.56 -2.16
CA GLU A 35 10.72 -5.01 -1.06
C GLU A 35 9.70 -3.99 -1.56
N ASN A 36 10.15 -3.02 -2.36
CA ASN A 36 9.26 -2.01 -2.95
C ASN A 36 8.20 -2.65 -3.87
N GLY A 37 8.59 -3.65 -4.65
CA GLY A 37 7.67 -4.44 -5.48
C GLY A 37 6.64 -5.21 -4.66
N SER A 38 7.08 -5.88 -3.58
CA SER A 38 6.20 -6.62 -2.66
C SER A 38 5.16 -5.70 -2.01
N ILE A 39 5.56 -4.50 -1.58
CA ILE A 39 4.64 -3.49 -1.02
C ILE A 39 3.59 -3.09 -2.08
N GLY A 40 4.02 -2.70 -3.28
CA GLY A 40 3.11 -2.28 -4.35
C GLY A 40 2.13 -3.37 -4.79
N GLY A 41 2.60 -4.62 -4.89
CA GLY A 41 1.77 -5.76 -5.22
C GLY A 41 0.71 -6.04 -4.14
N ARG A 42 1.10 -5.98 -2.86
CA ARG A 42 0.20 -6.23 -1.74
C ARG A 42 -0.86 -5.14 -1.58
N ILE A 43 -0.50 -3.87 -1.82
CA ILE A 43 -1.46 -2.76 -1.88
C ILE A 43 -2.50 -3.02 -2.98
N THR A 44 -2.05 -3.37 -4.19
CA THR A 44 -2.94 -3.62 -5.34
C THR A 44 -3.92 -4.76 -5.04
N GLN A 45 -3.41 -5.84 -4.43
CA GLN A 45 -4.24 -6.96 -3.99
C GLN A 45 -5.33 -6.52 -3.02
N LYS A 46 -4.98 -5.77 -1.95
CA LYS A 46 -5.95 -5.26 -0.96
C LYS A 46 -7.02 -4.38 -1.59
N VAL A 47 -6.64 -3.48 -2.50
CA VAL A 47 -7.59 -2.62 -3.22
C VAL A 47 -8.57 -3.44 -4.05
N PHE A 48 -8.06 -4.45 -4.76
CA PHE A 48 -8.92 -5.32 -5.57
C PHE A 48 -9.83 -6.20 -4.71
N GLU A 49 -9.34 -6.72 -3.58
CA GLU A 49 -10.16 -7.47 -2.62
C GLU A 49 -11.31 -6.62 -2.08
N GLN A 50 -11.05 -5.35 -1.71
CA GLN A 50 -12.09 -4.41 -1.26
C GLN A 50 -13.09 -4.12 -2.38
N TYR A 51 -12.60 -3.84 -3.59
CA TYR A 51 -13.45 -3.60 -4.76
C TYR A 51 -14.34 -4.82 -5.06
N ALA A 52 -13.76 -6.01 -5.10
CA ALA A 52 -14.50 -7.25 -5.36
C ALA A 52 -15.55 -7.53 -4.28
N LYS A 53 -15.23 -7.34 -2.99
CA LYS A 53 -16.20 -7.46 -1.89
C LYS A 53 -17.37 -6.49 -2.04
N ASN A 54 -17.08 -5.23 -2.37
CA ASN A 54 -18.10 -4.21 -2.55
C ASN A 54 -19.02 -4.48 -3.75
N ASN A 55 -18.51 -5.11 -4.81
CA ASN A 55 -19.31 -5.49 -5.97
C ASN A 55 -20.11 -6.79 -5.76
N LYS A 56 -19.64 -7.72 -4.92
CA LYS A 56 -20.39 -8.93 -4.56
C LYS A 56 -21.60 -8.65 -3.67
N ASN A 57 -21.63 -7.50 -3.01
CA ASN A 57 -22.71 -7.07 -2.11
C ASN A 57 -23.77 -6.20 -2.83
N LYS A 58 -23.72 -6.11 -4.16
CA LYS A 58 -24.75 -5.50 -5.02
C LYS A 58 -25.47 -6.59 -5.80
#